data_AF-A0AAW1LDY3-F1
#
_entry.id   AF-A0AAW1LDY3-F1
#
_cell.length_a   1.000
_cell.length_b   1.000
_cell.length_c   1.000
_cell.angle_alpha   90.00
_cell.angle_beta   90.00
_cell.angle_gamma   90.00
#
_symmetry.space_group_name_H-M   'P 1'
#
loop_
_entity.id
_entity.type
_entity.pdbx_description
1 polymer ?
#
loop_
_entity_poly.entity_id
_entity_poly.type
_entity_poly.pdbx_seq_one_letter_code
_entity_poly.pdbx_strand_id
1 'polypeptide(L)'
;MDMYGSDYVWILNEPNYIWWDYYFDCDSSIMKEVMESFIITASFNMMSKNETSPIGLDNDSFMKMLNTSKHISKYVTHAYDAIWAMALSLRKVQHFYFDGILKQFTYRRRDMVDDFLFAMSSLSFTGMSGPIKFSGADRVGNTVFQQIQGK
;
A
#
# COMPACT_ATOMS: atom_id res chain seq x y z
N MET A 1 37.00 3.08 -4.46
CA MET A 1 36.07 4.18 -4.80
C MET A 1 35.29 4.39 -3.52
N ASP A 2 35.58 5.48 -2.82
CA ASP A 2 35.16 5.69 -1.43
C ASP A 2 33.95 6.63 -1.42
N MET A 3 32.80 6.10 -1.86
CA MET A 3 31.54 6.85 -2.03
C MET A 3 30.59 6.64 -0.85
N TYR A 4 31.02 7.08 0.33
CA TYR A 4 30.28 6.99 1.59
C TYR A 4 30.66 8.16 2.52
N GLY A 5 29.97 8.32 3.65
CA GLY A 5 30.22 9.40 4.60
C GLY A 5 29.44 10.68 4.29
N SER A 6 29.87 11.83 4.83
CA SER A 6 29.09 13.09 4.78
C SER A 6 28.82 13.65 3.39
N ASP A 7 29.64 13.25 2.41
CA ASP A 7 29.62 13.79 1.06
C ASP A 7 28.73 12.97 0.11
N TYR A 8 28.21 11.81 0.56
CA TYR A 8 27.46 10.88 -0.27
C TYR A 8 26.17 10.42 0.41
N VAL A 9 25.09 10.40 -0.38
CA VAL A 9 23.78 9.89 0.02
C VAL A 9 23.27 8.95 -1.07
N TRP A 10 22.73 7.80 -0.67
CA TRP A 10 22.17 6.80 -1.56
C TRP A 10 20.68 6.67 -1.32
N ILE A 11 19.88 6.85 -2.37
CA ILE A 11 18.42 6.65 -2.31
C ILE A 11 18.11 5.25 -2.83
N LEU A 12 17.54 4.41 -1.96
CA LEU A 12 17.25 3.01 -2.25
C LEU A 12 15.75 2.73 -2.10
N ASN A 13 15.25 1.75 -2.84
CA ASN A 13 13.92 1.20 -2.60
C ASN A 13 13.94 0.20 -1.43
N GLU A 14 12.81 0.02 -0.75
CA GLU A 14 12.66 -0.96 0.33
C GLU A 14 13.11 -2.36 -0.13
N PRO A 15 14.14 -2.95 0.49
CA PRO A 15 14.58 -4.30 0.14
C PRO A 15 13.65 -5.34 0.76
N ASN A 16 13.51 -6.49 0.09
CA ASN A 16 12.68 -7.59 0.60
C ASN A 16 13.27 -8.27 1.85
N TYR A 17 14.58 -8.15 2.05
CA TYR A 17 15.31 -8.62 3.21
C TYR A 17 16.56 -7.75 3.39
N ILE A 18 17.12 -7.76 4.60
CA ILE A 18 18.33 -7.00 4.95
C ILE A 18 19.55 -7.72 4.37
N TRP A 19 19.77 -7.57 3.07
CA TRP A 19 20.83 -8.28 2.33
C TRP A 19 22.23 -7.91 2.80
N TRP A 20 22.37 -6.70 3.35
CA TRP A 20 23.61 -6.18 3.89
C TRP A 20 23.95 -6.64 5.31
N ASP A 21 23.26 -7.64 5.84
CA ASP A 21 23.71 -8.34 7.04
C ASP A 21 24.42 -9.68 6.72
N TYR A 22 24.44 -10.12 5.45
CA TYR A 22 24.86 -11.47 5.07
C TYR A 22 26.03 -11.58 4.08
N TYR A 23 26.44 -10.49 3.41
CA TYR A 23 27.38 -10.57 2.28
C TYR A 23 28.43 -9.47 2.29
N PHE A 24 29.58 -9.68 2.95
CA PHE A 24 30.73 -8.79 2.79
C PHE A 24 32.08 -9.51 2.84
N ASP A 25 32.86 -9.32 1.78
CA ASP A 25 34.33 -9.37 1.79
C ASP A 25 34.94 -8.02 2.25
N CYS A 26 34.11 -7.13 2.81
CA CYS A 26 34.43 -5.77 3.24
C CYS A 26 34.46 -5.67 4.77
N ASP A 27 35.27 -4.75 5.29
CA ASP A 27 35.33 -4.50 6.73
C ASP A 27 34.01 -3.94 7.28
N SER A 28 33.64 -4.43 8.47
CA SER A 28 32.38 -4.08 9.12
C SER A 28 32.23 -2.60 9.46
N SER A 29 33.33 -1.88 9.71
CA SER A 29 33.29 -0.45 10.04
C SER A 29 32.94 0.39 8.80
N ILE A 30 33.54 0.07 7.65
CA ILE A 30 33.24 0.69 6.36
C ILE A 30 31.78 0.44 6.00
N MET A 31 31.31 -0.79 6.20
CA MET A 31 29.93 -1.11 5.82
C MET A 31 28.90 -0.33 6.64
N LYS A 32 29.15 -0.08 7.93
CA LYS A 32 28.30 0.79 8.75
C LYS A 32 28.23 2.20 8.18
N GLU A 33 29.37 2.77 7.83
CA GLU A 33 29.45 4.13 7.26
C GLU A 33 28.72 4.22 5.90
N VAL A 34 28.80 3.18 5.07
CA VAL A 34 28.01 3.08 3.83
C VAL A 34 26.51 3.03 4.12
N MET A 35 26.09 2.22 5.11
CA MET A 35 24.67 2.06 5.45
C MET A 35 24.05 3.34 6.00
N GLU A 36 24.79 4.15 6.76
CA GLU A 36 24.30 5.42 7.31
C GLU A 36 23.98 6.45 6.22
N SER A 37 24.63 6.33 5.06
CA SER A 37 24.33 7.14 3.87
C SER A 37 23.04 6.70 3.14
N PHE A 38 22.34 5.64 3.58
CA PHE A 38 21.14 5.14 2.90
C PHE A 38 19.87 5.90 3.34
N ILE A 39 19.13 6.39 2.35
CA ILE A 39 17.73 6.83 2.48
C ILE A 39 16.86 5.81 1.75
N ILE A 40 16.02 5.10 2.49
CA ILE A 40 15.14 4.06 1.96
C ILE A 40 13.75 4.64 1.73
N THR A 41 13.24 4.49 0.51
CA THR A 41 11.87 4.83 0.14
C THR A 41 10.98 3.59 0.22
N ALA A 42 9.92 3.63 1.00
CA ALA A 42 8.98 2.53 1.20
C ALA A 42 7.52 3.00 1.09
N SER A 43 6.60 2.07 0.81
CA SER A 43 5.16 2.35 0.86
C SER A 43 4.63 2.22 2.28
N PHE A 44 3.88 3.21 2.75
CA PHE A 44 3.19 3.13 4.04
C PHE A 44 1.85 2.40 3.86
N ASN A 45 1.84 1.12 4.21
CA ASN A 45 0.71 0.21 3.93
C ASN A 45 -0.28 0.07 5.10
N MET A 46 -0.38 1.09 5.96
CA MET A 46 -1.28 1.12 7.12
C MET A 46 -2.00 2.48 7.22
N MET A 47 -3.09 2.55 7.97
CA MET A 47 -3.75 3.82 8.31
C MET A 47 -2.91 4.63 9.29
N SER A 48 -3.09 5.95 9.28
CA SER A 48 -2.56 6.80 10.34
C SER A 48 -3.22 6.45 11.67
N LYS A 49 -2.50 6.62 12.81
CA LYS A 49 -3.01 6.24 14.14
C LYS A 49 -4.33 6.90 14.56
N ASN A 50 -4.69 8.04 13.95
CA ASN A 50 -5.89 8.80 14.26
C ASN A 50 -7.04 8.56 13.26
N GLU A 51 -6.88 7.62 12.34
CA GLU A 51 -7.88 7.28 11.33
C GLU A 51 -8.57 5.95 11.65
N THR A 52 -9.82 5.84 11.21
CA THR A 52 -10.59 4.60 11.28
C THR A 52 -11.07 4.21 9.88
N SER A 53 -11.12 2.91 9.63
CA SER A 53 -11.65 2.36 8.38
C SER A 53 -13.17 2.60 8.26
N PRO A 54 -13.81 2.34 7.10
CA PRO A 54 -15.24 2.63 6.90
C PRO A 54 -16.18 1.85 7.84
N ILE A 55 -15.67 0.78 8.48
CA ILE A 55 -16.41 -0.02 9.47
C ILE A 55 -15.90 0.19 10.91
N GLY A 56 -15.12 1.24 11.15
CA GLY A 56 -14.65 1.64 12.49
C GLY A 56 -13.50 0.80 13.04
N LEU A 57 -12.82 -0.02 12.22
CA LEU A 57 -11.63 -0.74 12.64
C LEU A 57 -10.40 0.17 12.62
N ASP A 58 -9.57 0.02 13.66
CA ASP A 58 -8.21 0.54 13.72
C ASP A 58 -7.17 -0.53 13.34
N ASN A 59 -5.90 -0.13 13.24
CA ASN A 59 -4.80 -1.02 12.86
C ASN A 59 -4.65 -2.20 13.82
N ASP A 60 -4.74 -1.98 15.14
CA ASP A 60 -4.50 -3.00 16.15
C ASP A 60 -5.61 -4.05 16.18
N SER A 61 -6.86 -3.61 16.07
CA SER A 61 -8.04 -4.47 15.98
C SER A 61 -8.02 -5.29 14.71
N PHE A 62 -7.62 -4.70 13.58
CA PHE A 62 -7.45 -5.43 12.33
C PHE A 62 -6.38 -6.52 12.43
N MET A 63 -5.23 -6.22 13.02
CA MET A 63 -4.18 -7.23 13.23
C MET A 63 -4.63 -8.34 14.18
N LYS A 64 -5.43 -8.03 15.22
CA LYS A 64 -6.04 -9.03 16.10
C LYS A 64 -7.06 -9.91 15.38
N MET A 65 -7.85 -9.37 14.45
CA MET A 65 -8.78 -10.18 13.63
C MET A 65 -8.04 -11.11 12.69
N LEU A 66 -6.88 -10.69 12.17
CA LEU A 66 -6.04 -11.50 11.31
C LEU A 66 -5.31 -12.63 12.05
N ASN A 67 -5.47 -12.77 13.38
CA ASN A 67 -4.79 -13.72 14.26
C ASN A 67 -4.90 -15.17 13.78
N THR A 68 -4.06 -15.47 12.80
CA THR A 68 -3.89 -16.73 12.11
C THR A 68 -2.48 -17.18 12.45
N SER A 69 -2.29 -18.47 12.67
CA SER A 69 -0.99 -19.10 12.97
C SER A 69 0.00 -19.06 11.80
N LYS A 70 -0.19 -18.15 10.83
CA LYS A 70 0.55 -18.06 9.57
C LYS A 70 1.23 -16.70 9.44
N HIS A 71 2.29 -16.66 8.64
CA HIS A 71 2.92 -15.41 8.23
C HIS A 71 1.91 -14.53 7.48
N ILE A 72 1.62 -13.35 8.05
CA ILE A 72 0.77 -12.33 7.43
C ILE A 72 1.60 -11.62 6.35
N SER A 73 1.09 -11.62 5.12
CA SER A 73 1.72 -10.91 4.00
C SER A 73 1.66 -9.39 4.21
N LYS A 74 2.73 -8.67 3.81
CA LYS A 74 2.75 -7.20 3.80
C LYS A 74 1.68 -6.55 2.91
N TYR A 75 1.05 -7.34 2.04
CA TYR A 75 -0.01 -6.90 1.13
C TYR A 75 -1.43 -7.20 1.63
N VAL A 76 -1.60 -7.69 2.87
CA VAL A 76 -2.92 -8.07 3.40
C VAL A 76 -3.91 -6.90 3.44
N THR A 77 -3.44 -5.70 3.82
CA THR A 77 -4.27 -4.49 3.89
C THR A 77 -4.71 -4.04 2.49
N HIS A 78 -3.83 -4.15 1.50
CA HIS A 78 -4.15 -3.88 0.09
C HIS A 78 -5.23 -4.82 -0.45
N ALA A 79 -5.13 -6.12 -0.15
CA ALA A 79 -6.13 -7.09 -0.57
C ALA A 79 -7.51 -6.83 0.09
N TYR A 80 -7.50 -6.47 1.37
CA TYR A 80 -8.71 -6.10 2.10
C TYR A 80 -9.37 -4.85 1.50
N ASP A 81 -8.59 -3.81 1.22
CA ASP A 81 -9.09 -2.56 0.65
C ASP A 81 -9.56 -2.71 -0.80
N ALA A 82 -8.96 -3.62 -1.57
CA ALA A 82 -9.42 -3.94 -2.92
C ALA A 82 -10.85 -4.49 -2.92
N ILE A 83 -11.19 -5.34 -1.95
CA ILE A 83 -12.57 -5.84 -1.78
C ILE A 83 -13.53 -4.70 -1.43
N TRP A 84 -13.12 -3.81 -0.54
CA TRP A 84 -13.91 -2.62 -0.20
C TRP A 84 -14.11 -1.68 -1.39
N ALA A 85 -13.06 -1.42 -2.17
CA ALA A 85 -13.16 -0.62 -3.39
C ALA A 85 -14.15 -1.24 -4.38
N MET A 86 -14.08 -2.56 -4.61
CA MET A 86 -15.05 -3.28 -5.44
C MET A 86 -16.48 -3.13 -4.92
N ALA A 87 -16.70 -3.35 -3.61
CA ALA A 87 -18.02 -3.27 -3.00
C ALA A 87 -18.61 -1.86 -3.06
N LEU A 88 -17.80 -0.82 -2.80
CA LEU A 88 -18.24 0.58 -2.85
C LEU A 88 -18.54 1.03 -4.28
N SER A 89 -17.75 0.59 -5.27
CA SER A 89 -18.04 0.84 -6.68
C SER A 89 -19.32 0.16 -7.12
N LEU A 90 -19.54 -1.10 -6.74
CA LEU A 90 -20.78 -1.83 -7.01
C LEU A 90 -22.00 -1.09 -6.43
N ARG A 91 -21.91 -0.65 -5.17
CA ARG A 91 -22.96 0.14 -4.52
C ARG A 91 -23.24 1.43 -5.26
N LYS A 92 -22.20 2.12 -5.73
CA LYS A 92 -22.35 3.37 -6.49
C LYS A 92 -23.03 3.14 -7.84
N VAL A 93 -22.60 2.11 -8.58
CA VAL A 93 -23.21 1.73 -9.86
C VAL A 93 -24.66 1.29 -9.68
N GLN A 94 -24.99 0.60 -8.59
CA GLN A 94 -26.38 0.21 -8.28
C GLN A 94 -27.32 1.42 -8.24
N HIS A 95 -26.86 2.63 -7.89
CA HIS A 95 -27.73 3.82 -7.92
C HIS A 95 -28.09 4.30 -9.33
N PHE A 96 -27.29 3.98 -10.35
CA PHE A 96 -27.60 4.34 -11.75
C PHE A 96 -28.68 3.45 -12.36
N TYR A 97 -29.00 2.35 -11.69
CA TYR A 97 -29.79 1.30 -12.27
C TYR A 97 -30.92 0.86 -11.34
N PHE A 98 -32.12 0.70 -11.89
CA PHE A 98 -33.20 0.07 -11.16
C PHE A 98 -32.86 -1.36 -10.78
N ASP A 99 -33.45 -1.84 -9.68
CA ASP A 99 -33.18 -3.17 -9.12
C ASP A 99 -33.13 -4.26 -10.19
N GLY A 100 -32.03 -5.00 -10.23
CA GLY A 100 -31.85 -6.18 -11.08
C GLY A 100 -30.99 -5.99 -12.32
N ILE A 101 -30.60 -4.77 -12.72
CA ILE A 101 -29.77 -4.63 -13.94
C ILE A 101 -28.38 -5.24 -13.78
N LEU A 102 -27.80 -5.27 -12.58
CA LEU A 102 -26.49 -5.88 -12.36
C LEU A 102 -26.50 -7.37 -12.76
N LYS A 103 -27.69 -8.02 -12.78
CA LYS A 103 -27.87 -9.39 -13.27
C LYS A 103 -27.84 -9.51 -14.79
N GLN A 104 -28.00 -8.40 -15.52
CA GLN A 104 -27.97 -8.33 -16.99
C GLN A 104 -26.56 -8.03 -17.53
N PHE A 105 -25.54 -8.10 -16.67
CA PHE A 105 -24.16 -7.90 -17.08
C PHE A 105 -23.75 -8.88 -18.19
N THR A 106 -23.13 -8.36 -19.25
CA THR A 106 -22.46 -9.15 -20.27
C THR A 106 -21.18 -8.44 -20.69
N TYR A 107 -20.19 -9.18 -21.22
CA TYR A 107 -18.94 -8.61 -21.73
C TYR A 107 -19.11 -7.63 -22.91
N ARG A 108 -20.33 -7.47 -23.46
CA ARG A 108 -20.64 -6.52 -24.54
C ARG A 108 -21.20 -5.18 -24.04
N ARG A 109 -21.61 -5.09 -22.77
CA ARG A 109 -22.19 -3.88 -22.15
C ARG A 109 -21.09 -2.88 -21.78
N ARG A 110 -20.61 -2.14 -22.78
CA ARG A 110 -19.60 -1.08 -22.56
C ARG A 110 -20.12 0.04 -21.66
N ASP A 111 -21.40 0.35 -21.74
CA ASP A 111 -22.11 1.28 -20.86
C ASP A 111 -21.90 0.91 -19.38
N MET A 112 -22.07 -0.36 -19.02
CA MET A 112 -21.81 -0.82 -17.66
C MET A 112 -20.34 -0.68 -17.27
N VAL A 113 -19.42 -0.98 -18.18
CA VAL A 113 -17.97 -0.81 -17.94
C VAL A 113 -17.64 0.65 -17.66
N ASP A 114 -18.19 1.58 -18.45
CA ASP A 114 -17.97 3.02 -18.28
C ASP A 114 -18.50 3.52 -16.93
N ASP A 115 -19.67 3.03 -16.49
CA ASP A 115 -20.23 3.34 -15.17
C ASP A 115 -19.37 2.78 -14.03
N PHE A 116 -18.84 1.57 -14.18
CA PHE A 116 -17.90 0.99 -13.21
C PHE A 116 -16.59 1.75 -13.14
N LEU A 117 -16.04 2.16 -14.28
CA LEU A 117 -14.83 2.97 -14.35
C LEU A 117 -15.05 4.33 -13.69
N PHE A 118 -16.18 4.98 -13.97
CA PHE A 118 -16.56 6.23 -13.31
C PHE A 118 -16.75 6.05 -11.80
N ALA A 119 -17.40 4.97 -11.37
CA ALA A 119 -17.59 4.67 -9.96
C ALA A 119 -16.25 4.47 -9.24
N MET A 120 -15.35 3.67 -9.82
CA MET A 120 -13.99 3.43 -9.31
C MET A 120 -13.15 4.70 -9.26
N SER A 121 -13.14 5.51 -10.34
CA SER A 121 -12.32 6.72 -10.43
C SER A 121 -12.75 7.81 -9.45
N SER A 122 -14.00 7.74 -8.97
CA SER A 122 -14.57 8.69 -8.01
C SER A 122 -14.62 8.16 -6.58
N LEU A 123 -14.01 7.00 -6.31
CA LEU A 123 -13.84 6.51 -4.95
C LEU A 123 -12.86 7.39 -4.17
N SER A 124 -13.24 7.71 -2.93
CA SER A 124 -12.38 8.35 -1.94
C SER A 124 -12.81 7.89 -0.56
N PHE A 125 -12.00 7.05 0.09
CA PHE A 125 -12.22 6.60 1.46
C PHE A 125 -10.89 6.23 2.13
N THR A 126 -10.87 6.15 3.45
CA THR A 126 -9.70 5.65 4.20
C THR A 126 -9.89 4.16 4.46
N GLY A 127 -9.11 3.32 3.79
CA GLY A 127 -9.05 1.87 3.99
C GLY A 127 -7.92 1.49 4.95
N MET A 128 -7.77 0.19 5.27
CA MET A 128 -6.75 -0.29 6.23
C MET A 128 -5.31 0.01 5.82
N SER A 129 -5.05 0.19 4.52
CA SER A 129 -3.76 0.59 3.96
C SER A 129 -3.59 2.10 3.79
N GLY A 130 -4.48 2.90 4.38
CA GLY A 130 -4.50 4.36 4.27
C GLY A 130 -5.52 4.88 3.23
N PRO A 131 -5.33 6.10 2.71
CA PRO A 131 -6.28 6.68 1.76
C PRO A 131 -6.34 5.85 0.46
N ILE A 132 -7.57 5.64 -0.02
CA ILE A 132 -7.91 4.98 -1.27
C ILE A 132 -8.54 6.02 -2.20
N LYS A 133 -7.77 6.41 -3.21
CA LYS A 133 -8.21 7.24 -4.34
C LYS A 133 -7.33 6.91 -5.54
N PHE A 134 -7.83 7.20 -6.74
CA PHE A 134 -7.16 6.86 -7.98
C PHE A 134 -6.81 8.11 -8.79
N SER A 135 -5.65 8.08 -9.43
CA SER A 135 -5.20 9.05 -10.41
C SER A 135 -4.91 8.30 -11.71
N GLY A 136 -5.87 8.31 -12.63
CA GLY A 136 -5.86 7.38 -13.76
C GLY A 136 -6.03 5.94 -13.26
N ALA A 137 -5.14 5.04 -13.66
CA ALA A 137 -5.13 3.65 -13.20
C ALA A 137 -4.41 3.45 -11.86
N ASP A 138 -3.62 4.43 -11.43
CA ASP A 138 -2.75 4.29 -10.25
C ASP A 138 -3.48 4.70 -8.98
N ARG A 139 -3.30 3.89 -7.94
CA ARG A 139 -3.71 4.27 -6.59
C ARG A 139 -2.73 5.31 -6.04
N VAL A 140 -3.26 6.38 -5.46
CA VAL A 140 -2.45 7.32 -4.68
C VAL A 140 -2.30 6.80 -3.24
N GLY A 141 -1.07 6.57 -2.82
CA GLY A 141 -0.72 6.09 -1.48
C GLY A 141 0.26 7.00 -0.76
N ASN A 142 0.63 6.61 0.47
CA ASN A 142 1.59 7.33 1.29
C ASN A 142 2.98 6.68 1.16
N THR A 143 4.01 7.52 1.06
CA THR A 143 5.43 7.09 1.05
C THR A 143 6.06 7.39 2.40
N VAL A 144 6.88 6.47 2.91
CA VAL A 144 7.74 6.67 4.08
C VAL A 144 9.20 6.68 3.62
N PHE A 145 9.96 7.58 4.22
CA PHE A 145 11.41 7.63 4.10
C PHE A 145 12.02 7.12 5.41
N GLN A 146 12.96 6.20 5.31
CA GLN A 146 13.67 5.61 6.46
C GLN A 146 15.17 5.85 6.30
N GLN A 147 15.86 6.09 7.41
CA GLN A 147 17.31 6.20 7.46
C GLN A 147 17.86 5.22 8.48
N ILE A 148 18.99 4.60 8.17
CA ILE A 148 19.75 3.76 9.11
C ILE A 148 20.65 4.69 9.93
N GLN A 149 20.57 4.63 11.26
CA GLN A 149 21.37 5.47 12.16
C GLN A 149 21.94 4.63 13.30
N GLY A 150 23.25 4.74 13.56
CA GLY A 150 23.88 4.25 14.81
C GLY A 150 23.84 2.72 15.00
N LYS A 151 23.99 1.95 13.91
CA LYS A 151 24.04 0.49 13.94
C LYS A 151 25.43 -0.02 14.37
#